data_AF-A0A7C7ZC98-F1
#
_entry.id   AF-A0A7C7ZC98-F1
#
_cell.length_a   1.000
_cell.length_b   1.000
_cell.length_c   1.000
_cell.angle_alpha   90.00
_cell.angle_beta   90.00
_cell.angle_gamma   90.00
#
_symmetry.space_group_name_H-M   'P 1'
#
loop_
_entity.id
_entity.type
_entity.pdbx_description
1 polymer ?
#
loop_
_entity_poly.entity_id
_entity_poly.type
_entity_poly.pdbx_seq_one_letter_code
_entity_poly.pdbx_strand_id
1 'polypeptide(L)' 'MVNRLLPSDDPVAEQVLEWTIQRDAHDIRQLMRWMETKRSRKDRSVLLNRALDLLGEIQHAMSRLDELR' A
#
# COMPACT_ATOMS: atom_id res chain seq x y z
N MET A 1 11.77 18.08 9.80
CA MET A 1 10.44 18.07 9.19
C MET A 1 10.27 19.39 8.46
N VAL A 2 10.32 19.37 7.12
CA VAL A 2 10.07 20.56 6.31
C VAL A 2 8.56 20.65 6.15
N ASN A 3 7.92 21.58 6.85
CA ASN A 3 6.52 21.93 6.57
C ASN A 3 6.48 22.55 5.18
N ARG A 4 5.89 21.84 4.21
CA ARG A 4 5.75 22.31 2.83
C ARG A 4 4.82 23.53 2.83
N LEU A 5 5.33 24.66 2.37
CA LEU A 5 4.62 25.95 2.29
C LEU A 5 3.84 26.11 0.97
N LEU A 6 3.99 25.18 0.02
CA LEU A 6 3.28 25.17 -1.27
C LEU A 6 2.60 23.80 -1.48
N PRO A 7 1.35 23.77 -1.97
CA PRO A 7 0.67 22.51 -2.33
C PRO A 7 1.46 21.75 -3.41
N SER A 8 1.31 20.42 -3.46
CA SER A 8 1.84 19.60 -4.56
C SER A 8 1.31 20.07 -5.92
N ASP A 9 2.06 19.80 -6.99
CA ASP A 9 1.66 20.07 -8.37
C ASP A 9 0.33 19.39 -8.75
N ASP A 10 0.00 18.28 -8.09
CA ASP A 10 -1.31 17.64 -8.15
C ASP A 10 -1.76 17.17 -6.74
N PRO A 11 -2.45 18.03 -5.97
CA PRO A 11 -2.82 17.73 -4.59
C PRO A 11 -3.88 16.63 -4.49
N VAL A 12 -4.63 16.35 -5.55
CA VAL A 12 -5.60 15.25 -5.58
C VAL A 12 -4.85 13.93 -5.76
N ALA A 13 -3.89 13.88 -6.70
CA ALA A 13 -3.04 12.70 -6.87
C ALA A 13 -2.27 12.38 -5.59
N GLU A 14 -1.68 13.38 -4.92
CA GLU A 14 -0.99 13.20 -3.64
C GLU A 14 -1.90 12.53 -2.60
N GLN A 15 -3.12 13.04 -2.39
CA GLN A 15 -4.09 12.47 -1.45
C GLN A 15 -4.49 11.03 -1.80
N VAL A 16 -4.69 10.73 -3.08
CA VAL A 16 -5.04 9.38 -3.55
C VAL A 16 -3.90 8.40 -3.30
N LEU A 17 -2.66 8.82 -3.55
CA LEU A 17 -1.48 7.99 -3.30
C LEU A 17 -1.27 7.73 -1.81
N GLU A 18 -1.43 8.74 -0.96
CA GLU A 18 -1.38 8.56 0.50
C GLU A 18 -2.48 7.61 0.99
N TRP A 19 -3.71 7.78 0.50
CA TRP A 19 -4.82 6.88 0.81
C TRP A 19 -4.54 5.45 0.36
N THR A 20 -3.95 5.28 -0.82
CA THR A 20 -3.59 3.95 -1.38
C THR A 20 -2.60 3.23 -0.45
N ILE A 21 -1.55 3.93 -0.01
CA ILE A 21 -0.58 3.38 0.94
C ILE A 21 -1.25 2.94 2.24
N GLN A 22 -2.15 3.77 2.79
CA GLN A 22 -2.86 3.46 4.03
C GLN A 22 -3.80 2.25 3.89
N ARG A 23 -4.58 2.21 2.80
CA ARG A 23 -5.48 1.11 2.47
C ARG A 23 -4.71 -0.19 2.32
N ASP A 24 -3.68 -0.20 1.50
CA ASP A 24 -2.94 -1.43 1.18
C ASP A 24 -2.19 -1.97 2.40
N ALA A 25 -1.63 -1.09 3.22
CA ALA A 25 -1.04 -1.49 4.49
C ALA A 25 -2.08 -2.10 5.44
N HIS A 26 -3.31 -1.58 5.47
CA HIS A 26 -4.41 -2.18 6.23
C HIS A 26 -4.77 -3.57 5.70
N ASP A 27 -4.91 -3.71 4.39
CA ASP A 27 -5.30 -4.95 3.75
C ASP A 27 -4.24 -6.04 3.92
N ILE A 28 -2.95 -5.70 3.79
CA ILE A 28 -1.84 -6.63 4.07
C ILE A 28 -1.95 -7.16 5.51
N ARG A 29 -2.24 -6.30 6.51
CA ARG A 29 -2.45 -6.76 7.90
C ARG A 29 -3.62 -7.74 8.01
N GLN A 30 -4.71 -7.55 7.27
CA GLN A 30 -5.82 -8.50 7.23
C GLN A 30 -5.40 -9.84 6.61
N LEU A 31 -4.68 -9.80 5.48
CA LEU A 31 -4.20 -11.00 4.79
C LEU A 31 -3.29 -11.85 5.69
N MET A 32 -2.40 -11.21 6.45
CA MET A 32 -1.51 -11.91 7.39
C MET A 32 -2.31 -12.57 8.52
N ARG A 33 -3.30 -11.88 9.11
CA ARG A 33 -4.20 -12.48 10.10
C ARG A 33 -4.94 -13.70 9.56
N TRP A 34 -5.42 -13.64 8.32
CA TRP A 34 -6.07 -14.80 7.70
C TRP A 34 -5.08 -15.94 7.48
N MET A 35 -3.84 -15.65 7.10
CA MET A 35 -2.81 -16.67 6.85
C MET A 35 -2.53 -17.56 8.06
N GLU A 36 -2.56 -16.99 9.27
CA GLU A 36 -2.40 -17.73 10.54
C GLU A 36 -3.49 -18.80 10.72
N THR A 37 -4.71 -18.53 10.28
CA THR A 37 -5.88 -19.39 10.51
C THR A 37 -6.10 -20.46 9.42
N LYS A 38 -5.53 -20.29 8.22
CA LYS A 38 -5.71 -21.24 7.12
C LYS A 38 -4.85 -22.48 7.31
N ARG A 39 -5.45 -23.67 7.10
CA ARG A 39 -4.73 -24.97 7.15
C ARG A 39 -4.13 -25.38 5.80
N SER A 40 -4.73 -24.93 4.70
CA SER A 40 -4.29 -25.28 3.34
C SER A 40 -3.08 -24.44 2.91
N ARG A 41 -2.01 -25.11 2.47
CA ARG A 41 -0.85 -24.44 1.84
C ARG A 41 -1.24 -23.63 0.61
N LYS A 42 -2.22 -24.12 -0.17
CA LYS A 42 -2.74 -23.42 -1.35
C LYS A 42 -3.36 -22.08 -0.96
N ASP A 43 -4.20 -22.07 0.08
CA ASP A 43 -4.85 -20.84 0.54
C ASP A 43 -3.83 -19.82 1.06
N ARG A 44 -2.82 -20.29 1.81
CA ARG A 44 -1.71 -19.44 2.25
C ARG A 44 -0.93 -18.85 1.07
N SER A 45 -0.71 -19.62 0.01
CA SER A 45 -0.05 -19.13 -1.21
C SER A 45 -0.86 -18.04 -1.90
N VAL A 46 -2.18 -18.16 -1.96
CA VAL A 46 -3.06 -17.14 -2.54
C VAL A 46 -3.00 -15.84 -1.73
N LEU A 47 -3.06 -15.94 -0.39
CA LEU A 47 -2.94 -14.79 0.50
C LEU A 47 -1.57 -14.11 0.39
N LEU A 48 -0.50 -14.90 0.28
CA LEU A 48 0.86 -14.38 0.10
C LEU A 48 1.00 -13.63 -1.22
N ASN A 49 0.54 -14.21 -2.34
CA ASN A 49 0.60 -13.55 -3.64
C ASN A 49 -0.15 -12.22 -3.61
N ARG A 50 -1.35 -12.18 -3.02
CA ARG A 50 -2.11 -10.93 -2.90
C ARG A 50 -1.38 -9.89 -2.04
N ALA A 51 -0.70 -10.30 -0.97
CA ALA A 51 0.08 -9.39 -0.15
C ALA A 51 1.29 -8.82 -0.91
N LEU A 52 1.94 -9.63 -1.76
CA LEU A 52 3.03 -9.18 -2.62
C LEU A 52 2.54 -8.15 -3.66
N ASP A 53 1.36 -8.37 -4.26
CA ASP A 53 0.76 -7.40 -5.19
C ASP A 53 0.53 -6.05 -4.50
N LEU A 54 -0.07 -6.05 -3.31
CA LEU A 54 -0.30 -4.84 -2.52
C LEU A 54 0.99 -4.14 -2.09
N LEU A 55 2.05 -4.89 -1.78
CA LEU A 55 3.37 -4.31 -1.51
C LEU A 55 3.94 -3.62 -2.75
N GLY A 56 3.70 -4.18 -3.94
CA GLY A 56 4.04 -3.54 -5.22
C GLY A 56 3.26 -2.24 -5.46
N GLU A 57 1.96 -2.23 -5.16
CA GLU A 57 1.11 -1.02 -5.22
C GLU A 57 1.66 0.09 -4.29
N ILE A 58 2.02 -0.27 -3.04
CA ILE A 58 2.64 0.66 -2.09
C ILE A 58 3.97 1.21 -2.61
N GLN A 59 4.85 0.35 -3.14
CA GLN A 59 6.13 0.79 -3.71
C GLN A 59 5.92 1.78 -4.86
N HIS A 60 5.01 1.47 -5.78
CA HIS A 60 4.68 2.37 -6.88
C HIS A 60 4.12 3.71 -6.38
N ALA A 61 3.22 3.69 -5.39
CA ALA A 61 2.64 4.89 -4.83
C ALA A 61 3.68 5.78 -4.13
N MET A 62 4.64 5.19 -3.40
CA MET A 62 5.74 5.93 -2.79
C MET A 62 6.64 6.58 -3.84
N SER A 63 7.03 5.85 -4.89
CA SER A 63 7.82 6.42 -5.98
C SER A 63 7.10 7.59 -6.65
N ARG A 64 5.78 7.47 -6.88
CA ARG A 64 4.99 8.54 -7.48
C ARG A 64 4.85 9.76 -6.57
N LEU A 65 4.73 9.56 -5.26
CA LEU A 65 4.75 10.66 -4.29
C LEU A 65 6.09 11.41 -4.31
N ASP A 66 7.20 10.69 -4.47
CA ASP A 66 8.52 11.33 -4.59
C ASP A 66 8.67 12.11 -5.91
N GLU A 67 8.02 11.70 -6.99
CA GLU A 67 7.97 12.46 -8.25
C GLU A 67 7.08 13.71 -8.18
N LEU A 68 6.06 13.72 -7.31
CA LEU A 68 5.17 14.87 -7.08
C LEU A 68 5.74 15.88 -6.08
N ARG A 69 6.91 15.57 -5.50
CA ARG A 69 7.57 16.37 -4.46
C ARG A 69 8.58 17.35 -5.02
#